data_AF-A0A0L6U8M1-F1
#
_entry.id   AF-A0A0L6U8M1-F1
#
_cell.length_a   1.000
_cell.length_b   1.000
_cell.length_c   1.000
_cell.angle_alpha   90.00
_cell.angle_beta   90.00
_cell.angle_gamma   90.00
#
_symmetry.space_group_name_H-M   'P 1'
#
loop_
_entity.id
_entity.type
_entity.pdbx_description
1 polymer ?
#
loop_
_entity_poly.entity_id
_entity_poly.type
_entity_poly.pdbx_seq_one_letter_code
_entity_poly.pdbx_strand_id
1 'polypeptide(L)'
;MDALNACLDKPALTPRLASKTSLLLPPPILVLAKPQPFYGTCGATAKAFVGQIGLHSITYPQRFPTDASKVAFAVLFMKDYAATWSQPYLDKVFNGEPVVFN
;
A
#
# COMPACT_ATOMS: atom_id res chain seq x y z
N MET A 1 31.70 -35.78 10.00
CA MET A 1 30.78 -35.00 9.15
C MET A 1 30.12 -36.01 8.23
N ASP A 2 28.96 -36.50 8.65
CA ASP A 2 28.11 -37.41 7.91
C ASP A 2 26.65 -37.07 8.22
N ALA A 3 25.80 -37.34 7.23
CA ALA A 3 24.36 -37.51 7.33
C ALA A 3 23.49 -36.25 7.52
N LEU A 4 23.13 -35.61 6.40
CA LEU A 4 21.83 -34.93 6.26
C LEU A 4 21.24 -35.17 4.86
N ASN A 5 21.14 -36.44 4.44
CA ASN A 5 20.18 -36.80 3.40
C ASN A 5 19.75 -38.28 3.48
N ALA A 6 18.76 -38.58 4.32
CA ALA A 6 17.91 -39.77 4.19
C ALA A 6 16.65 -39.66 5.08
N CYS A 7 15.48 -39.65 4.45
CA CYS A 7 14.14 -40.11 4.88
C CYS A 7 13.06 -39.17 4.33
N LEU A 8 12.45 -39.45 3.18
CA LEU A 8 11.42 -40.47 2.88
C LEU A 8 10.02 -39.83 2.86
N ASP A 9 9.34 -40.04 1.73
CA ASP A 9 8.04 -39.49 1.34
C ASP A 9 6.80 -39.98 2.12
N LYS A 10 5.75 -39.13 2.06
CA LYS A 10 4.27 -39.36 2.10
C LYS A 10 3.51 -39.41 3.46
N PRO A 11 2.19 -39.07 3.49
CA PRO A 11 1.41 -38.08 2.72
C PRO A 11 0.62 -37.07 3.61
N ALA A 12 0.17 -35.98 2.96
CA ALA A 12 -0.97 -35.11 3.27
C ALA A 12 -1.62 -35.16 4.68
N LEU A 13 -1.37 -34.10 5.46
CA LEU A 13 -2.47 -33.35 6.08
C LEU A 13 -2.14 -31.86 5.98
N THR A 14 -2.80 -31.18 5.05
CA THR A 14 -2.89 -29.73 5.05
C THR A 14 -3.35 -29.25 6.43
N PRO A 15 -2.62 -28.36 7.13
CA PRO A 15 -3.29 -27.47 8.05
C PRO A 15 -4.02 -26.47 7.17
N ARG A 16 -5.30 -26.78 6.89
CA ARG A 16 -6.26 -25.77 6.45
C ARG A 16 -6.24 -24.74 7.57
N LEU A 17 -5.55 -23.62 7.36
CA LEU A 17 -5.67 -22.46 8.25
C LEU A 17 -7.13 -22.06 8.14
N ALA A 18 -7.94 -22.61 9.05
CA ALA A 18 -9.32 -22.24 9.21
C ALA A 18 -9.28 -20.74 9.46
N SER A 19 -9.70 -19.98 8.45
CA SER A 19 -10.09 -18.60 8.60
C SER A 19 -11.13 -18.64 9.71
N LYS A 20 -10.72 -18.34 10.94
CA LYS A 20 -11.64 -18.04 12.03
C LYS A 20 -12.36 -16.80 11.55
N THR A 21 -13.53 -17.01 10.97
CA THR A 21 -14.54 -15.98 10.76
C THR A 21 -14.80 -15.39 12.14
N SER A 22 -14.11 -14.30 12.43
CA SER A 22 -14.32 -13.48 13.62
C SER A 22 -15.67 -12.80 13.43
N LEU A 23 -16.73 -13.55 13.74
CA LEU A 23 -18.06 -12.99 13.83
C LEU A 23 -18.08 -12.07 15.06
N LEU A 24 -18.40 -10.80 14.79
CA LEU A 24 -18.95 -9.83 15.74
C LEU A 24 -17.97 -8.99 16.58
N LEU A 25 -17.07 -8.27 15.92
CA LEU A 25 -16.88 -6.84 16.22
C LEU A 25 -16.60 -6.13 14.89
N PRO A 26 -17.23 -4.97 14.59
CA PRO A 26 -16.69 -4.12 13.53
C PRO A 26 -15.20 -3.90 13.86
N PRO A 27 -14.29 -3.97 12.87
CA PRO A 27 -12.90 -3.60 13.13
C PRO A 27 -12.92 -2.25 13.85
N PRO A 28 -12.08 -2.03 14.87
CA PRO A 28 -12.02 -0.75 15.54
C PRO A 28 -12.02 0.31 14.45
N ILE A 29 -12.96 1.27 14.53
CA ILE A 29 -13.02 2.37 13.58
C ILE A 29 -11.75 3.19 13.86
N LEU A 30 -10.63 2.75 13.30
CA LEU A 30 -9.38 3.47 13.26
C LEU A 30 -9.67 4.66 12.36
N VAL A 31 -10.08 5.76 13.01
CA VAL A 31 -10.22 7.05 12.36
C VAL A 31 -8.82 7.56 12.15
N LEU A 32 -8.30 7.36 10.94
CA LEU A 32 -6.99 7.86 10.61
C LEU A 32 -7.06 9.36 10.32
N ALA A 33 -6.13 10.12 10.91
CA ALA A 33 -6.04 11.55 10.65
C ALA A 33 -5.71 11.79 9.17
N LYS A 34 -6.31 12.82 8.57
CA LYS A 34 -6.02 13.23 7.20
C LYS A 34 -4.50 13.43 7.01
N PRO A 35 -3.88 12.87 5.95
CA PRO A 35 -2.46 13.06 5.68
C PRO A 35 -2.10 14.54 5.60
N GLN A 36 -0.91 14.90 6.08
CA GLN A 36 -0.42 16.26 5.98
C GLN A 36 0.00 16.59 4.54
N PRO A 37 -0.10 17.87 4.12
CA PRO A 37 0.43 18.28 2.82
C PRO A 37 1.93 18.00 2.70
N PHE A 38 2.36 17.51 1.54
CA PHE A 38 3.75 17.21 1.23
C PHE A 38 4.30 18.17 0.18
N TYR A 39 5.37 18.87 0.53
CA TYR A 39 5.97 19.92 -0.30
C TYR A 39 7.15 19.43 -1.16
N GLY A 40 7.47 18.14 -1.13
CA GLY A 40 8.59 17.57 -1.90
C GLY A 40 9.91 17.52 -1.14
N THR A 41 9.90 17.64 0.19
CA THR A 41 11.12 17.54 1.01
C THR A 41 11.62 16.11 1.11
N CYS A 42 12.93 15.91 0.90
CA CYS A 42 13.56 14.59 1.00
C CYS A 42 13.78 14.15 2.46
N GLY A 43 14.15 12.88 2.66
CA GLY A 43 14.57 12.36 3.96
C GLY A 43 13.41 11.92 4.86
N ALA A 44 13.44 12.29 6.14
CA ALA A 44 12.49 11.82 7.13
C ALA A 44 11.04 12.22 6.80
N THR A 45 10.83 13.43 6.30
CA THR A 45 9.49 13.93 5.93
C THR A 45 8.87 13.12 4.79
N ALA A 46 9.64 12.79 3.75
CA ALA A 46 9.18 11.91 2.67
C ALA A 46 8.79 10.52 3.19
N LYS A 47 9.61 9.92 4.07
CA LYS A 47 9.31 8.61 4.68
C LYS A 47 8.03 8.66 5.52
N ALA A 48 7.85 9.70 6.31
CA ALA A 48 6.64 9.89 7.12
C ALA A 48 5.39 10.04 6.25
N PHE A 49 5.48 10.82 5.17
CA PHE A 49 4.39 10.98 4.20
C PHE A 49 4.00 9.66 3.56
N VAL A 50 4.95 8.91 3.00
CA VAL A 50 4.69 7.59 2.39
C VAL A 50 4.13 6.61 3.42
N GLY A 51 4.62 6.64 4.66
CA GLY A 51 4.08 5.85 5.76
C GLY A 51 2.60 6.15 6.06
N GLN A 52 2.20 7.43 6.05
CA GLN A 52 0.81 7.83 6.24
C GLN A 52 -0.10 7.36 5.10
N ILE A 53 0.36 7.43 3.85
CA ILE A 53 -0.38 6.93 2.69
C ILE A 53 -0.55 5.42 2.74
N GLY A 54 0.54 4.70 3.06
CA GLY A 54 0.52 3.25 3.22
C GLY A 54 -0.45 2.82 4.32
N LEU A 55 -0.44 3.51 5.46
CA LEU A 55 -1.36 3.25 6.56
C LEU A 55 -2.82 3.47 6.15
N HIS A 56 -3.15 4.57 5.46
CA HIS A 56 -4.51 4.78 4.90
C HIS A 56 -4.94 3.66 3.96
N SER A 57 -4.02 3.20 3.11
CA SER A 57 -4.30 2.15 2.13
C SER A 57 -4.60 0.81 2.80
N ILE A 58 -3.89 0.48 3.87
CA ILE A 58 -4.08 -0.76 4.65
C ILE A 58 -5.35 -0.70 5.51
N THR A 59 -5.66 0.47 6.07
CA THR A 59 -6.88 0.65 6.88
C THR A 59 -8.15 0.63 6.04
N TYR A 60 -8.11 1.14 4.81
CA TYR A 60 -9.28 1.23 3.93
C TYR A 60 -9.06 0.52 2.58
N PRO A 61 -8.81 -0.80 2.56
CA PRO A 61 -8.40 -1.50 1.34
C PRO A 61 -9.46 -1.43 0.23
N GLN A 62 -10.75 -1.39 0.58
CA GLN A 62 -11.83 -1.24 -0.39
C GLN A 62 -11.84 0.12 -1.12
N ARG A 63 -11.25 1.17 -0.52
CA ARG A 63 -11.10 2.48 -1.17
C ARG A 63 -9.90 2.53 -2.11
N PHE A 64 -8.99 1.57 -1.98
CA PHE A 64 -7.73 1.53 -2.72
C PHE A 64 -7.51 0.19 -3.45
N PRO A 65 -8.42 -0.20 -4.38
CA PRO A 65 -8.37 -1.51 -5.03
C PRO A 65 -7.19 -1.69 -5.98
N THR A 66 -6.55 -0.60 -6.42
CA THR A 66 -5.43 -0.61 -7.37
C THR A 66 -4.28 0.26 -6.87
N ASP A 67 -3.06 -0.01 -7.32
CA ASP A 67 -1.91 0.85 -6.98
C ASP A 67 -2.08 2.26 -7.53
N ALA A 68 -2.72 2.43 -8.69
CA ALA A 68 -3.07 3.73 -9.24
C ALA A 68 -3.94 4.56 -8.27
N SER A 69 -4.93 3.95 -7.61
CA SER A 69 -5.77 4.65 -6.62
C SER A 69 -4.98 5.10 -5.37
N LYS A 70 -3.96 4.32 -4.96
CA LYS A 70 -3.06 4.70 -3.84
C LYS A 70 -2.19 5.89 -4.23
N VAL A 71 -1.63 5.88 -5.45
CA VAL A 71 -0.79 6.97 -5.95
C VAL A 71 -1.62 8.24 -6.17
N ALA A 72 -2.80 8.13 -6.79
CA ALA A 72 -3.71 9.26 -6.95
C ALA A 72 -4.05 9.93 -5.62
N PHE A 73 -4.31 9.12 -4.58
CA PHE A 73 -4.54 9.64 -3.24
C PHE A 73 -3.32 10.32 -2.63
N ALA A 74 -2.10 9.80 -2.83
CA ALA A 74 -0.88 10.49 -2.41
C ALA A 74 -0.75 11.86 -3.08
N VAL A 75 -0.99 11.94 -4.39
CA VAL A 75 -0.86 13.19 -5.15
C VAL A 75 -1.84 14.27 -4.68
N LEU A 76 -3.03 13.91 -4.19
CA LEU A 76 -3.99 14.88 -3.60
C LEU A 76 -3.42 15.67 -2.41
N PHE A 77 -2.37 15.16 -1.76
CA PHE A 77 -1.71 15.82 -0.65
C PHE A 77 -0.39 16.50 -1.04
N MET A 78 0.04 16.38 -2.29
CA MET A 78 1.23 17.10 -2.77
C MET A 78 0.93 18.59 -2.97
N LYS A 79 1.89 19.45 -2.63
CA LYS A 79 1.83 20.90 -2.78
C LYS A 79 3.10 21.43 -3.44
N ASP A 80 2.98 22.63 -4.03
CA ASP A 80 4.06 23.40 -4.63
C ASP A 80 4.95 22.57 -5.58
N TYR A 81 6.21 22.40 -5.21
CA TYR A 81 7.19 21.65 -5.99
C TYR A 81 6.75 20.20 -6.23
N ALA A 82 6.21 19.52 -5.21
CA ALA A 82 5.74 18.14 -5.36
C ALA A 82 4.49 18.05 -6.26
N ALA A 83 3.59 19.05 -6.19
CA ALA A 83 2.43 19.10 -7.07
C ALA A 83 2.87 19.28 -8.53
N THR A 84 3.78 20.22 -8.79
CA THR A 84 4.34 20.47 -10.14
C THR A 84 5.03 19.22 -10.68
N TRP A 85 5.82 18.53 -9.85
CA TRP A 85 6.51 17.30 -10.23
C TRP A 85 5.55 16.15 -10.60
N SER A 86 4.39 16.06 -9.92
CA SER A 86 3.42 14.98 -10.12
C SER A 86 2.38 15.26 -11.20
N GLN A 87 2.27 16.48 -11.72
CA GLN A 87 1.28 16.81 -12.77
C GLN A 87 1.36 15.90 -14.00
N PRO A 88 2.53 15.62 -14.61
CA PRO A 88 2.59 14.78 -15.80
C PRO A 88 2.10 13.34 -15.55
N TYR A 89 2.25 12.85 -14.31
CA TYR A 89 1.72 11.55 -13.91
C TYR A 89 0.20 11.57 -13.86
N LEU A 90 -0.40 12.61 -13.25
CA LEU A 90 -1.85 12.76 -13.17
C LEU A 90 -2.48 12.85 -14.56
N ASP A 91 -1.90 13.64 -15.46
CA ASP A 91 -2.43 13.80 -16.81
C ASP A 91 -2.49 12.44 -17.52
N LYS A 92 -1.43 11.64 -17.43
CA LYS A 92 -1.41 10.27 -17.99
C LYS A 92 -2.47 9.38 -17.36
N VAL A 93 -2.62 9.41 -16.03
CA VAL A 93 -3.63 8.62 -15.31
C VAL A 93 -5.05 9.02 -15.73
N PHE A 94 -5.34 10.31 -15.88
CA PHE A 94 -6.66 10.79 -16.31
C PHE A 94 -6.95 10.49 -17.78
N ASN A 95 -5.93 10.48 -18.62
CA ASN A 95 -6.05 10.13 -20.04
C ASN A 95 -6.05 8.62 -20.31
N GLY A 96 -5.88 7.78 -19.28
CA GLY A 96 -5.78 6.33 -19.41
C GLY A 96 -4.50 5.87 -20.12
N GLU A 97 -3.47 6.73 -20.17
CA GLU A 97 -2.19 6.43 -20.77
C GLU A 97 -1.28 5.65 -19.81
N PRO A 98 -0.42 4.77 -20.34
CA PRO A 98 0.55 4.08 -19.52
C PRO A 98 1.54 5.08 -18.92
N VAL A 99 1.69 5.03 -17.60
CA VAL A 99 2.74 5.78 -16.92
C VAL A 99 4.07 5.05 -17.10
N VAL A 100 4.89 5.56 -18.02
CA VAL A 100 6.29 5.15 -18.18
C VAL A 100 7.17 6.14 -17.42
N PHE A 101 8.01 5.62 -16.53
CA PHE A 101 9.10 6.36 -15.89
C PHE A 101 10.37 6.07 -16.70
N ASN A 102 11.01 7.13 -17.22
CA ASN A 102 12.33 7.06 -17.85
C ASN A 102 13.44 7.09 -16.80
#